data_AF-A0AA37VCL5-F1
#
_entry.id   AF-A0AA37VCL5-F1
#
_cell.length_a   1.000
_cell.length_b   1.000
_cell.length_c   1.000
_cell.angle_alpha   90.00
_cell.angle_beta   90.00
_cell.angle_gamma   90.00
#
_symmetry.space_group_name_H-M   'P 1'
#
loop_
_entity.id
_entity.type
_entity.pdbx_description
1 polymer ?
#
loop_
_entity_poly.entity_id
_entity_poly.type
_entity_poly.pdbx_seq_one_letter_code
_entity_poly.pdbx_strand_id
1 'polypeptide(L)'
;MGASITFITAALAAMITLAASSIGRAADAFAPPTITLHRADWRAALDQLRSELTVAPEVAADVALTARRHGITADDPRRRPALVQLNGVTSMIFTGIGRSPVPVLLPFDTTAFLGARRRGPIEQQALPRYQADFQTDLFDAGPSGYDAVFSLPPEVTSGLPSRIFAKPVEIQITGSGITYDVADPAGGKGESVKALAAQYPDLRRFIREGYVRYAFTRFGVPYVVSIQCLDSAPRPKRLACREAYPIAERFLKALHVAGGQPQRLPPEITPVATERPVALDADFSFRPAGDIVANSGARGQSGRADRTAYSQIRFPLDWPAYVHSQSFGRRRASDKLDQPWSQYPWRDNFCEARSFNVGQCASGFGHQGQDLRPGACPVRRDGADGCDPWRQRVLAVRDGVVIRSSKQQAVTIQVNSGTEHIRFRYMHMNPTAMDNDGLLNGRALRESEPIGVVSNYLDHPNGTTRHLHFDVQLFTRDGWIWVNPYMTLIAAYERLIGGRGREIGMDMVSSSVAPVTTGTLPPAAGPQADAAAARTPN
;
A
#
# COMPACT_ATOMS: atom_id res chain seq x y z
N MET A 1 38.09 19.63 -53.03
CA MET A 1 37.54 19.90 -51.68
C MET A 1 36.05 19.56 -51.66
N GLY A 2 35.66 18.28 -51.55
CA GLY A 2 34.24 17.89 -51.65
C GLY A 2 33.84 16.55 -51.01
N ALA A 3 34.77 15.82 -50.39
CA ALA A 3 34.48 14.50 -49.81
C ALA A 3 34.35 14.51 -48.27
N SER A 4 34.89 15.52 -47.58
CA SER A 4 34.92 15.56 -46.10
C SER A 4 33.64 16.11 -45.46
N ILE A 5 32.78 16.79 -46.22
CA ILE A 5 31.56 17.42 -45.69
C ILE A 5 30.41 16.39 -45.58
N THR A 6 30.35 15.41 -46.46
CA THR A 6 29.29 14.38 -46.53
C THR A 6 29.38 13.35 -45.41
N PHE A 7 30.59 13.03 -44.92
CA PHE A 7 30.77 12.11 -43.79
C PHE A 7 30.38 12.75 -42.44
N ILE A 8 30.61 14.05 -42.29
CA ILE A 8 30.26 14.78 -41.05
C ILE A 8 28.75 14.93 -40.95
N THR A 9 28.05 15.20 -42.06
CA THR A 9 26.57 15.29 -42.06
C THR A 9 25.90 13.94 -41.82
N ALA A 10 26.45 12.84 -42.35
CA ALA A 10 25.93 11.49 -42.09
C ALA A 10 26.14 11.06 -40.62
N ALA A 11 27.29 11.38 -40.02
CA ALA A 11 27.57 11.11 -38.62
C ALA A 11 26.71 11.97 -37.67
N LEU A 12 26.46 13.24 -38.02
CA LEU A 12 25.58 14.12 -37.26
C LEU A 12 24.12 13.65 -37.35
N ALA A 13 23.65 13.22 -38.52
CA ALA A 13 22.31 12.66 -38.71
C ALA A 13 22.13 11.32 -37.95
N ALA A 14 23.16 10.47 -37.91
CA ALA A 14 23.16 9.24 -37.12
C ALA A 14 23.13 9.51 -35.59
N MET A 15 23.84 10.54 -35.12
CA MET A 15 23.83 10.97 -33.72
C MET A 15 22.49 11.60 -33.31
N ILE A 16 21.90 12.42 -34.19
CA ILE A 16 20.58 13.06 -33.96
C ILE A 16 19.46 12.00 -33.97
N THR A 17 19.54 10.98 -34.85
CA THR A 17 18.57 9.87 -34.87
C THR A 17 18.72 8.94 -33.66
N LEU A 18 19.95 8.65 -33.20
CA LEU A 18 20.16 7.92 -31.94
C LEU A 18 19.60 8.70 -30.74
N ALA A 19 19.86 10.01 -30.64
CA ALA A 19 19.34 10.86 -29.57
C ALA A 19 17.79 10.95 -29.59
N ALA A 20 17.18 11.12 -30.77
CA ALA A 20 15.73 11.12 -30.93
C ALA A 20 15.09 9.76 -30.56
N SER A 21 15.77 8.64 -30.86
CA SER A 21 15.30 7.30 -30.48
C SER A 21 15.42 7.01 -28.96
N SER A 22 16.39 7.63 -28.28
CA SER A 22 16.48 7.58 -26.81
C SER A 22 15.45 8.48 -26.11
N ILE A 23 15.12 9.63 -26.69
CA ILE A 23 14.09 10.55 -26.15
C ILE A 23 12.69 9.95 -26.36
N GLY A 24 12.43 9.32 -27.52
CA GLY A 24 11.19 8.58 -27.78
C GLY A 24 11.01 7.35 -26.88
N ARG A 25 12.09 6.62 -26.55
CA ARG A 25 12.06 5.50 -25.59
C ARG A 25 11.77 5.92 -24.15
N ALA A 26 12.10 7.15 -23.76
CA ALA A 26 11.88 7.66 -22.41
C ALA A 26 10.42 8.07 -22.15
N ALA A 27 9.67 8.49 -23.17
CA ALA A 27 8.26 8.89 -23.02
C ALA A 27 7.32 7.69 -22.76
N ASP A 28 7.68 6.50 -23.28
CA ASP A 28 6.89 5.27 -23.15
C ASP A 28 7.22 4.44 -21.89
N ALA A 29 8.25 4.79 -21.11
CA ALA A 29 8.66 4.02 -19.95
C ALA A 29 7.82 4.36 -18.71
N PHE A 30 7.44 3.33 -17.94
CA PHE A 30 6.86 3.54 -16.61
C PHE A 30 7.96 3.94 -15.64
N ALA A 31 7.65 4.89 -14.75
CA ALA A 31 8.62 5.35 -13.76
C ALA A 31 8.78 4.28 -12.65
N PRO A 32 10.01 3.95 -12.23
CA PRO A 32 10.20 3.21 -10.99
C PRO A 32 9.86 4.09 -9.78
N PRO A 33 9.48 3.50 -8.63
CA PRO A 33 9.22 4.27 -7.42
C PRO A 33 10.53 4.83 -6.85
N THR A 34 10.49 6.06 -6.35
CA THR A 34 11.63 6.64 -5.61
C THR A 34 11.61 6.13 -4.17
N ILE A 35 12.74 5.61 -3.70
CA ILE A 35 12.89 5.10 -2.33
C ILE A 35 14.08 5.74 -1.62
N THR A 36 13.95 5.88 -0.31
CA THR A 36 15.01 6.30 0.61
C THR A 36 15.32 5.17 1.58
N LEU A 37 16.61 4.84 1.72
CA LEU A 37 17.11 3.86 2.68
C LEU A 37 17.57 4.52 3.98
N HIS A 38 17.18 3.93 5.11
CA HIS A 38 17.51 4.38 6.46
C HIS A 38 18.42 3.37 7.13
N ARG A 39 19.50 3.86 7.75
CA ARG A 39 20.45 3.00 8.49
C ARG A 39 20.21 3.15 9.97
N ALA A 40 19.94 2.03 10.64
CA ALA A 40 19.71 2.03 12.07
C ALA A 40 20.99 2.27 12.89
N ASP A 41 20.91 3.20 13.84
CA ASP A 41 21.89 3.36 14.91
C ASP A 41 21.67 2.30 15.99
N TRP A 42 22.22 1.13 15.72
CA TRP A 42 22.19 0.02 16.65
C TRP A 42 22.98 0.28 17.95
N ARG A 43 23.90 1.25 17.99
CA ARG A 43 24.60 1.61 19.24
C ARG A 43 23.61 2.29 20.18
N ALA A 44 22.89 3.29 19.68
CA ALA A 44 21.83 3.96 20.44
C ALA A 44 20.72 2.99 20.89
N ALA A 45 20.35 2.01 20.06
CA ALA A 45 19.37 0.98 20.44
C ALA A 45 19.88 0.10 21.60
N LEU A 46 21.16 -0.30 21.59
CA LEU A 46 21.76 -1.05 22.69
C LEU A 46 21.90 -0.23 23.97
N ASP A 47 22.21 1.07 23.85
CA ASP A 47 22.30 1.96 25.01
C ASP A 47 20.91 2.15 25.66
N GLN A 48 19.85 2.26 24.86
CA GLN A 48 18.48 2.26 25.37
C GLN A 48 18.13 0.92 26.04
N LEU A 49 18.37 -0.23 25.40
CA LEU A 49 18.12 -1.54 26.00
C LEU A 49 18.86 -1.70 27.34
N ARG A 50 20.11 -1.23 27.41
CA ARG A 50 20.88 -1.23 28.68
C ARG A 50 20.14 -0.43 29.74
N SER A 51 19.71 0.79 29.42
CA SER A 51 18.96 1.64 30.37
C SER A 51 17.65 1.01 30.84
N GLU A 52 16.91 0.35 29.93
CA GLU A 52 15.66 -0.35 30.24
C GLU A 52 15.89 -1.53 31.19
N LEU A 53 16.99 -2.27 31.03
CA LEU A 53 17.33 -3.41 31.89
C LEU A 53 17.96 -3.01 33.23
N THR A 54 18.52 -1.80 33.35
CA THR A 54 19.27 -1.40 34.57
C THR A 54 18.33 -1.28 35.80
N VAL A 55 17.02 -1.16 35.58
CA VAL A 55 16.02 -1.17 36.67
C VAL A 55 15.88 -2.52 37.36
N ALA A 56 16.41 -3.60 36.77
CA ALA A 56 16.46 -4.95 37.34
C ALA A 56 17.87 -5.56 37.15
N PRO A 57 18.84 -5.26 38.05
CA PRO A 57 20.24 -5.66 37.90
C PRO A 57 20.45 -7.16 37.71
N GLU A 58 19.61 -7.99 38.35
CA GLU A 58 19.64 -9.44 38.23
C GLU A 58 19.24 -9.95 36.85
N VAL A 59 18.38 -9.22 36.14
CA VAL A 59 18.01 -9.51 34.74
C VAL A 59 19.13 -9.01 33.81
N ALA A 60 19.66 -7.82 34.08
CA ALA A 60 20.74 -7.25 33.28
C ALA A 60 22.01 -8.11 33.31
N ALA A 61 22.31 -8.78 34.42
CA ALA A 61 23.46 -9.68 34.57
C ALA A 61 23.41 -10.89 33.63
N ASP A 62 22.20 -11.35 33.27
CA ASP A 62 21.99 -12.50 32.37
C ASP A 62 22.14 -12.11 30.88
N VAL A 63 22.18 -10.80 30.57
CA VAL A 63 22.29 -10.27 29.20
C VAL A 63 23.68 -9.72 28.94
N ALA A 64 24.31 -10.15 27.85
CA ALA A 64 25.68 -9.79 27.49
C ALA A 64 25.79 -8.37 26.88
N LEU A 65 25.38 -7.34 27.63
CA LEU A 65 25.21 -5.94 27.17
C LEU A 65 26.52 -5.20 26.87
N THR A 66 27.64 -5.64 27.45
CA THR A 66 28.98 -5.04 27.27
C THR A 66 29.90 -5.90 26.39
N ALA A 67 29.52 -7.15 26.12
CA ALA A 67 30.32 -8.06 25.31
C ALA A 67 30.27 -7.65 23.83
N ARG A 68 31.42 -7.30 23.28
CA ARG A 68 31.59 -7.05 21.84
C ARG A 68 32.67 -7.97 21.30
N ARG A 69 32.34 -8.79 20.31
CA ARG A 69 33.33 -9.63 19.64
C ARG A 69 34.11 -8.78 18.63
N HIS A 70 35.43 -8.72 18.82
CA HIS A 70 36.37 -8.09 17.90
C HIS A 70 36.74 -9.08 16.78
N GLY A 71 37.13 -8.59 15.60
CA GLY A 71 37.49 -9.43 14.45
C GLY A 71 36.31 -9.94 13.59
N ILE A 72 35.09 -9.47 13.86
CA ILE A 72 33.88 -9.83 13.10
C ILE A 72 33.28 -8.58 12.43
N THR A 73 32.68 -8.72 11.25
CA THR A 73 32.05 -7.63 10.48
C THR A 73 30.92 -6.94 11.27
N ALA A 74 30.59 -5.70 10.91
CA ALA A 74 29.65 -4.86 11.68
C ALA A 74 28.20 -5.36 11.68
N ASP A 75 27.86 -6.08 10.62
CA ASP A 75 26.58 -6.69 10.29
C ASP A 75 26.42 -8.11 10.86
N ASP A 76 27.48 -8.75 11.37
CA ASP A 76 27.35 -10.09 11.93
C ASP A 76 26.58 -10.08 13.26
N PRO A 77 25.51 -10.87 13.38
CA PRO A 77 24.73 -11.09 14.59
C PRO A 77 25.56 -11.26 15.88
N ARG A 78 26.65 -12.03 15.81
CA ARG A 78 27.51 -12.41 16.94
C ARG A 78 28.33 -11.25 17.48
N ARG A 79 28.42 -10.13 16.75
CA ARG A 79 29.08 -8.92 17.23
C ARG A 79 28.32 -8.26 18.39
N ARG A 80 27.01 -8.55 18.53
CA ARG A 80 26.10 -7.99 19.56
C ARG A 80 25.30 -9.13 20.23
N PRO A 81 25.94 -9.94 21.09
CA PRO A 81 25.30 -11.11 21.70
C PRO A 81 24.04 -10.78 22.52
N ALA A 82 23.94 -9.59 23.13
CA ALA A 82 22.72 -9.16 23.81
C ALA A 82 21.48 -9.16 22.91
N LEU A 83 21.59 -8.74 21.64
CA LEU A 83 20.47 -8.75 20.71
C LEU A 83 20.11 -10.19 20.28
N VAL A 84 21.11 -11.05 20.11
CA VAL A 84 20.88 -12.48 19.81
C VAL A 84 20.12 -13.14 20.96
N GLN A 85 20.53 -12.87 22.21
CA GLN A 85 19.86 -13.38 23.40
C GLN A 85 18.42 -12.85 23.50
N LEU A 86 18.25 -11.53 23.34
CA LEU A 86 16.93 -10.91 23.36
C LEU A 86 16.01 -11.52 22.29
N ASN A 87 16.45 -11.60 21.04
CA ASN A 87 15.70 -12.20 19.94
C ASN A 87 15.35 -13.67 20.23
N GLY A 88 16.28 -14.45 20.80
CA GLY A 88 16.02 -15.83 21.21
C GLY A 88 14.88 -15.94 22.22
N VAL A 89 14.79 -15.00 23.16
CA VAL A 89 13.73 -14.95 24.16
C VAL A 89 12.40 -14.44 23.58
N THR A 90 12.43 -13.32 22.86
CA THR A 90 11.22 -12.64 22.39
C THR A 90 10.61 -13.30 21.16
N SER A 91 11.35 -14.14 20.44
CA SER A 91 10.84 -14.92 19.29
C SER A 91 9.68 -15.86 19.62
N MET A 92 9.50 -16.23 20.89
CA MET A 92 8.36 -17.05 21.34
C MET A 92 7.02 -16.29 21.26
N ILE A 93 7.07 -14.96 21.25
CA ILE A 93 5.90 -14.07 21.11
C ILE A 93 5.90 -13.47 19.71
N PHE A 94 7.06 -12.98 19.28
CA PHE A 94 7.28 -12.25 18.03
C PHE A 94 8.11 -13.11 17.08
N THR A 95 7.46 -14.08 16.44
CA THR A 95 8.17 -15.04 15.58
C THR A 95 8.99 -14.32 14.51
N GLY A 96 10.27 -14.67 14.41
CA GLY A 96 11.17 -14.06 13.42
C GLY A 96 11.60 -12.63 13.72
N ILE A 97 11.45 -12.12 14.95
CA ILE A 97 11.84 -10.74 15.33
C ILE A 97 13.28 -10.34 14.93
N GLY A 98 14.23 -11.29 14.94
CA GLY A 98 15.60 -11.05 14.49
C GLY A 98 15.76 -10.82 12.97
N ARG A 99 14.71 -11.05 12.17
CA ARG A 99 14.70 -10.76 10.72
C ARG A 99 14.57 -9.27 10.42
N SER A 100 14.16 -8.45 11.40
CA SER A 100 14.09 -6.99 11.21
C SER A 100 15.50 -6.38 11.19
N PRO A 101 15.89 -5.65 10.11
CA PRO A 101 17.14 -4.91 10.02
C PRO A 101 17.13 -3.60 10.83
N VAL A 102 15.96 -3.23 11.39
CA VAL A 102 15.77 -2.08 12.26
C VAL A 102 15.48 -2.53 13.70
N PRO A 103 15.83 -1.73 14.73
CA PRO A 103 15.44 -2.00 16.10
C PRO A 103 13.92 -2.13 16.23
N VAL A 104 13.47 -3.22 16.84
CA VAL A 104 12.04 -3.48 17.00
C VAL A 104 11.57 -2.80 18.27
N LEU A 105 10.68 -1.82 18.12
CA LEU A 105 10.00 -1.12 19.21
C LEU A 105 8.58 -1.65 19.33
N LEU A 106 8.25 -2.23 20.48
CA LEU A 106 6.93 -2.79 20.76
C LEU A 106 6.48 -2.39 22.17
N PRO A 107 5.17 -2.34 22.47
CA PRO A 107 4.65 -2.01 23.79
C PRO A 107 4.92 -3.13 24.81
N PHE A 108 6.15 -3.61 24.92
CA PHE A 108 6.53 -4.85 25.60
C PHE A 108 7.59 -4.57 26.66
N ASP A 109 7.24 -4.74 27.94
CA ASP A 109 8.16 -4.59 29.06
C ASP A 109 9.13 -5.79 29.10
N THR A 110 10.21 -5.65 28.33
CA THR A 110 11.28 -6.64 28.21
C THR A 110 11.85 -7.02 29.58
N THR A 111 12.02 -6.04 30.47
CA THR A 111 12.63 -6.27 31.79
C THR A 111 11.71 -7.12 32.68
N ALA A 112 10.43 -6.73 32.80
CA ALA A 112 9.46 -7.47 33.60
C ALA A 112 9.23 -8.89 33.06
N PHE A 113 9.20 -9.05 31.74
CA PHE A 113 9.03 -10.35 31.09
C PHE A 113 10.22 -11.28 31.37
N LEU A 114 11.45 -10.80 31.17
CA LEU A 114 12.65 -11.58 31.45
C LEU A 114 12.75 -11.97 32.93
N GLY A 115 12.45 -11.03 33.84
CA GLY A 115 12.41 -11.31 35.28
C GLY A 115 11.36 -12.36 35.66
N ALA A 116 10.19 -12.34 35.02
CA ALA A 116 9.16 -13.34 35.25
C ALA A 116 9.55 -14.72 34.71
N ARG A 117 10.21 -14.79 33.55
CA ARG A 117 10.71 -16.07 32.99
C ARG A 117 11.69 -16.78 33.89
N ARG A 118 12.46 -16.06 34.70
CA ARG A 118 13.38 -16.65 35.69
C ARG A 118 12.63 -17.42 36.78
N ARG A 119 11.36 -17.10 37.02
CA ARG A 119 10.50 -17.76 38.02
C ARG A 119 9.67 -18.92 37.45
N GLY A 120 9.62 -19.08 36.13
CA GLY A 120 8.88 -20.15 35.47
C GLY A 120 8.39 -19.79 34.06
N PRO A 121 7.75 -20.73 33.36
CA PRO A 121 7.11 -20.46 32.07
C PRO A 121 5.97 -19.45 32.23
N ILE A 122 5.74 -18.64 31.19
CA ILE A 122 4.67 -17.65 31.15
C ILE A 122 3.58 -18.16 30.21
N GLU A 123 2.35 -18.26 30.72
CA GLU A 123 1.19 -18.65 29.93
C GLU A 123 0.77 -17.55 28.96
N GLN A 124 0.21 -17.93 27.81
CA GLN A 124 -0.19 -16.97 26.76
C GLN A 124 -1.20 -15.93 27.25
N GLN A 125 -2.13 -16.33 28.12
CA GLN A 125 -3.16 -15.47 28.71
C GLN A 125 -2.58 -14.40 29.64
N ALA A 126 -1.38 -14.61 30.17
CA ALA A 126 -0.67 -13.65 31.00
C ALA A 126 0.18 -12.65 30.19
N LEU A 127 0.38 -12.89 28.88
CA LEU A 127 1.21 -12.04 28.02
C LEU A 127 0.75 -10.58 27.96
N PRO A 128 -0.55 -10.22 27.94
CA PRO A 128 -0.98 -8.83 27.92
C PRO A 128 -0.43 -8.00 29.09
N ARG A 129 -0.18 -8.60 30.26
CA ARG A 129 0.42 -7.92 31.42
C ARG A 129 1.82 -7.36 31.11
N TYR A 130 2.58 -8.04 30.27
CA TYR A 130 3.91 -7.58 29.83
C TYR A 130 3.83 -6.69 28.59
N GLN A 131 2.64 -6.55 28.01
CA GLN A 131 2.41 -5.75 26.81
C GLN A 131 1.60 -4.48 27.11
N ALA A 132 1.69 -3.95 28.34
CA ALA A 132 0.89 -2.81 28.80
C ALA A 132 -0.63 -2.97 28.55
N ASP A 133 -1.14 -4.18 28.74
CA ASP A 133 -2.52 -4.66 28.48
C ASP A 133 -2.92 -4.73 26.99
N PHE A 134 -2.00 -4.47 26.06
CA PHE A 134 -2.21 -4.75 24.64
C PHE A 134 -2.01 -6.24 24.37
N GLN A 135 -2.74 -6.76 23.39
CA GLN A 135 -2.59 -8.10 22.89
C GLN A 135 -1.96 -8.05 21.50
N THR A 136 -0.90 -8.80 21.25
CA THR A 136 -0.34 -8.97 19.90
C THR A 136 -1.28 -9.84 19.07
N ASP A 137 -1.76 -9.31 17.95
CA ASP A 137 -2.57 -10.03 16.96
C ASP A 137 -1.75 -10.46 15.74
N LEU A 138 -0.70 -9.69 15.42
CA LEU A 138 0.24 -9.99 14.33
C LEU A 138 1.61 -9.39 14.66
N PHE A 139 2.67 -10.11 14.31
CA PHE A 139 4.00 -9.57 14.16
C PHE A 139 4.63 -10.20 12.91
N ASP A 140 5.07 -9.36 11.98
CA ASP A 140 5.82 -9.77 10.79
C ASP A 140 7.08 -8.93 10.67
N ALA A 141 8.22 -9.59 10.50
CA ALA A 141 9.51 -8.95 10.29
C ALA A 141 10.20 -9.57 9.08
N GLY A 142 10.79 -8.71 8.25
CA GLY A 142 11.47 -9.05 7.02
C GLY A 142 12.58 -8.06 6.70
N PRO A 143 13.24 -8.22 5.53
CA PRO A 143 14.47 -7.49 5.23
C PRO A 143 14.31 -5.98 5.01
N SER A 144 13.09 -5.42 4.95
CA SER A 144 12.86 -3.97 4.94
C SER A 144 12.59 -3.41 6.34
N GLY A 145 12.11 -4.23 7.28
CA GLY A 145 11.64 -3.75 8.58
C GLY A 145 10.67 -4.71 9.24
N TYR A 146 9.71 -4.18 10.00
CA TYR A 146 8.65 -4.96 10.61
C TYR A 146 7.33 -4.21 10.69
N ASP A 147 6.26 -4.99 10.83
CA ASP A 147 4.92 -4.54 11.16
C ASP A 147 4.36 -5.37 12.29
N ALA A 148 3.61 -4.73 13.16
CA ALA A 148 2.87 -5.41 14.20
C ALA A 148 1.47 -4.82 14.34
N VAL A 149 0.52 -5.68 14.65
CA VAL A 149 -0.87 -5.33 14.94
C VAL A 149 -1.15 -5.78 16.36
N PHE A 150 -1.70 -4.86 17.15
CA PHE A 150 -2.13 -5.09 18.51
C PHE A 150 -3.61 -4.75 18.66
N SER A 151 -4.25 -5.36 19.63
CA SER A 151 -5.58 -4.95 20.08
C SER A 151 -5.56 -4.53 21.54
N LEU A 152 -6.35 -3.49 21.84
CA LEU A 152 -6.68 -3.09 23.21
C LEU A 152 -8.15 -3.42 23.50
N PRO A 153 -8.43 -4.41 24.37
CA PRO A 153 -9.80 -4.81 24.71
C PRO A 153 -10.64 -3.65 25.30
N PRO A 154 -11.98 -3.65 25.10
CA PRO A 154 -12.86 -2.59 25.61
C PRO A 154 -12.82 -2.41 27.14
N GLU A 155 -12.53 -3.48 27.87
CA GLU A 155 -12.56 -3.64 29.32
C GLU A 155 -11.35 -2.99 30.00
N VAL A 156 -10.26 -2.78 29.25
CA VAL A 156 -9.08 -2.09 29.76
C VAL A 156 -9.37 -0.59 29.86
N THR A 157 -9.66 -0.14 31.08
CA THR A 157 -10.01 1.26 31.39
C THR A 157 -8.99 1.96 32.27
N SER A 158 -8.12 1.20 32.95
CA SER A 158 -7.09 1.77 33.84
C SER A 158 -6.17 2.74 33.10
N GLY A 159 -6.01 3.95 33.63
CA GLY A 159 -5.14 4.98 33.05
C GLY A 159 -5.61 5.54 31.70
N LEU A 160 -6.85 5.26 31.28
CA LEU A 160 -7.44 5.78 30.05
C LEU A 160 -8.74 6.55 30.34
N PRO A 161 -9.07 7.59 29.56
CA PRO A 161 -10.39 8.22 29.62
C PRO A 161 -11.51 7.21 29.27
N SER A 162 -12.73 7.51 29.74
CA SER A 162 -13.91 6.74 29.35
C SER A 162 -14.09 6.71 27.83
N ARG A 163 -14.51 5.56 27.31
CA ARG A 163 -14.64 5.26 25.88
C ARG A 163 -16.04 4.69 25.61
N ILE A 164 -16.67 5.17 24.55
CA ILE A 164 -17.99 4.72 24.05
C ILE A 164 -17.83 3.57 23.06
N PHE A 165 -16.74 3.56 22.28
CA PHE A 165 -16.46 2.49 21.33
C PHE A 165 -16.38 1.12 22.04
N ALA A 166 -17.15 0.15 21.54
CA ALA A 166 -17.45 -1.10 22.25
C ALA A 166 -16.68 -2.33 21.73
N LYS A 167 -15.75 -2.15 20.77
CA LYS A 167 -14.92 -3.24 20.23
C LYS A 167 -13.46 -3.03 20.63
N PRO A 168 -12.61 -4.07 20.55
CA PRO A 168 -11.18 -3.90 20.68
C PRO A 168 -10.66 -2.85 19.69
N VAL A 169 -9.78 -1.98 20.16
CA VAL A 169 -9.13 -0.97 19.32
C VAL A 169 -7.89 -1.60 18.72
N GLU A 170 -7.83 -1.68 17.40
CA GLU A 170 -6.67 -2.18 16.66
C GLU A 170 -5.63 -1.04 16.49
N ILE A 171 -4.39 -1.33 16.84
CA ILE A 171 -3.24 -0.43 16.74
C ILE A 171 -2.19 -1.11 15.87
N GLN A 172 -1.71 -0.41 14.84
CA GLN A 172 -0.63 -0.89 14.01
C GLN A 172 0.63 -0.08 14.27
N ILE A 173 1.78 -0.75 14.33
CA ILE A 173 3.08 -0.10 14.33
C ILE A 173 3.93 -0.69 13.21
N THR A 174 4.58 0.19 12.44
CA THR A 174 5.53 -0.18 11.39
C THR A 174 6.84 0.54 11.66
N GLY A 175 7.94 -0.19 11.61
CA GLY A 175 9.30 0.37 11.58
C GLY A 175 10.00 -0.11 10.31
N SER A 176 10.53 0.82 9.51
CA SER A 176 11.08 0.47 8.19
C SER A 176 12.42 1.12 7.93
N GLY A 177 13.36 0.32 7.42
CA GLY A 177 14.61 0.78 6.81
C GLY A 177 14.41 1.32 5.38
N ILE A 178 13.22 1.20 4.80
CA ILE A 178 12.88 1.72 3.46
C ILE A 178 11.64 2.61 3.57
N THR A 179 11.69 3.80 2.97
CA THR A 179 10.50 4.64 2.74
C THR A 179 10.38 5.03 1.28
N TYR A 180 9.15 5.21 0.82
CA TYR A 180 8.86 5.72 -0.52
C TYR A 180 8.72 7.23 -0.51
N ASP A 181 9.33 7.88 -1.50
CA ASP A 181 9.25 9.32 -1.71
C ASP A 181 8.08 9.62 -2.63
N VAL A 182 6.91 9.72 -2.02
CA VAL A 182 5.66 9.99 -2.72
C VAL A 182 5.43 11.51 -2.76
N ALA A 183 5.14 12.05 -3.94
CA ALA A 183 4.76 13.46 -4.07
C ALA A 183 3.43 13.70 -3.34
N ASP A 184 3.51 14.34 -2.18
CA ASP A 184 2.42 14.38 -1.22
C ASP A 184 2.29 15.78 -0.62
N PRO A 185 1.27 16.56 -1.02
CA PRO A 185 1.07 17.92 -0.52
C PRO A 185 0.81 18.00 0.99
N ALA A 186 0.38 16.89 1.61
CA ALA A 186 0.16 16.80 3.05
C ALA A 186 1.37 16.23 3.81
N GLY A 187 2.42 15.81 3.09
CA GLY A 187 3.61 15.19 3.66
C GLY A 187 4.31 16.09 4.68
N GLY A 188 4.79 15.49 5.77
CA GLY A 188 5.56 16.17 6.82
C GLY A 188 4.74 17.07 7.76
N LYS A 189 3.44 17.25 7.52
CA LYS A 189 2.56 18.05 8.37
C LYS A 189 2.10 17.27 9.60
N GLY A 190 1.69 17.97 10.66
CA GLY A 190 1.14 17.37 11.87
C GLY A 190 1.42 18.21 13.12
N GLU A 191 0.70 17.91 14.19
CA GLU A 191 0.84 18.58 15.48
C GLU A 191 1.93 17.91 16.31
N SER A 192 2.78 18.69 16.97
CA SER A 192 3.76 18.15 17.90
C SER A 192 3.07 17.61 19.16
N VAL A 193 3.55 16.46 19.66
CA VAL A 193 3.01 15.84 20.87
C VAL A 193 3.89 16.18 22.07
N LYS A 194 3.66 17.35 22.66
CA LYS A 194 4.50 17.92 23.73
C LYS A 194 4.76 16.95 24.90
N ALA A 195 3.75 16.16 25.27
CA ALA A 195 3.84 15.19 26.37
C ALA A 195 4.90 14.09 26.15
N LEU A 196 5.32 13.86 24.90
CA LEU A 196 6.28 12.82 24.51
C LEU A 196 7.54 13.38 23.85
N ALA A 197 7.68 14.70 23.73
CA ALA A 197 8.78 15.34 23.02
C ALA A 197 10.17 15.03 23.61
N ALA A 198 10.26 14.72 24.91
CA ALA A 198 11.51 14.31 25.54
C ALA A 198 11.99 12.93 25.06
N GLN A 199 11.06 12.02 24.74
CA GLN A 199 11.37 10.68 24.22
C GLN A 199 11.46 10.68 22.69
N TYR A 200 10.58 11.42 22.04
CA TYR A 200 10.43 11.49 20.58
C TYR A 200 10.35 12.96 20.13
N PRO A 201 11.49 13.64 19.93
CA PRO A 201 11.52 15.07 19.65
C PRO A 201 10.81 15.48 18.35
N ASP A 202 10.78 14.61 17.35
CA ASP A 202 10.17 14.84 16.04
C ASP A 202 8.78 14.19 15.91
N LEU A 203 8.19 13.73 17.01
CA LEU A 203 6.89 13.08 17.00
C LEU A 203 5.77 14.02 16.57
N ARG A 204 5.09 13.62 15.49
CA ARG A 204 3.93 14.33 14.93
C ARG A 204 2.68 13.47 14.97
N ARG A 205 1.58 14.08 15.42
CA ARG A 205 0.21 13.53 15.36
C ARG A 205 -0.57 14.18 14.24
N PHE A 206 -1.29 13.38 13.45
CA PHE A 206 -2.20 13.89 12.43
C PHE A 206 -3.27 12.85 12.09
N ILE A 207 -4.40 13.30 11.54
CA ILE A 207 -5.44 12.42 10.99
C ILE A 207 -5.29 12.38 9.48
N ARG A 208 -5.21 11.18 8.92
CA ARG A 208 -5.06 10.98 7.49
C ARG A 208 -5.62 9.65 7.03
N GLU A 209 -6.40 9.68 5.94
CA GLU A 209 -6.89 8.48 5.24
C GLU A 209 -7.68 7.52 6.14
N GLY A 210 -8.39 8.05 7.14
CA GLY A 210 -9.17 7.27 8.10
C GLY A 210 -8.37 6.71 9.28
N TYR A 211 -7.18 7.25 9.53
CA TYR A 211 -6.33 6.86 10.65
C TYR A 211 -5.85 8.10 11.40
N VAL A 212 -5.80 8.03 12.73
CA VAL A 212 -4.86 8.87 13.47
C VAL A 212 -3.50 8.21 13.39
N ARG A 213 -2.46 8.99 13.11
CA ARG A 213 -1.08 8.53 12.98
C ARG A 213 -0.16 9.35 13.87
N TYR A 214 0.82 8.66 14.41
CA TYR A 214 1.90 9.18 15.23
C TYR A 214 3.20 8.76 14.56
N ALA A 215 3.83 9.69 13.84
CA ALA A 215 5.05 9.45 13.08
C ALA A 215 6.25 10.08 13.80
N PHE A 216 7.34 9.32 13.93
CA PHE A 216 8.56 9.74 14.61
C PHE A 216 9.79 9.01 14.10
N THR A 217 10.97 9.55 14.38
CA THR A 217 12.25 8.90 14.10
C THR A 217 12.86 8.39 15.40
N ARG A 218 13.34 7.15 15.40
CA ARG A 218 14.15 6.61 16.49
C ARG A 218 15.30 5.81 15.93
N PHE A 219 16.49 5.92 16.53
CA PHE A 219 17.69 5.21 16.05
C PHE A 219 17.98 5.44 14.55
N GLY A 220 17.66 6.62 14.01
CA GLY A 220 17.88 6.94 12.60
C GLY A 220 16.91 6.29 11.60
N VAL A 221 15.82 5.66 12.06
CA VAL A 221 14.80 5.06 11.18
C VAL A 221 13.39 5.55 11.52
N PRO A 222 12.48 5.63 10.52
CA PRO A 222 11.10 6.05 10.72
C PRO A 222 10.22 4.95 11.32
N TYR A 223 9.38 5.36 12.28
CA TYR A 223 8.31 4.55 12.86
C TYR A 223 6.99 5.28 12.76
N VAL A 224 5.91 4.53 12.54
CA VAL A 224 4.56 5.08 12.56
C VAL A 224 3.64 4.15 13.35
N VAL A 225 2.99 4.71 14.36
CA VAL A 225 1.85 4.10 15.05
C VAL A 225 0.57 4.64 14.43
N SER A 226 -0.37 3.77 14.09
CA SER A 226 -1.63 4.16 13.46
C SER A 226 -2.83 3.41 14.05
N ILE A 227 -3.95 4.12 14.19
CA ILE A 227 -5.23 3.59 14.67
C ILE A 227 -6.32 4.05 13.71
N GLN A 228 -7.10 3.11 13.17
CA GLN A 228 -8.21 3.44 12.30
C GLN A 228 -9.31 4.14 13.10
N CYS A 229 -9.71 5.33 12.67
CA CYS A 229 -10.71 6.13 13.35
C CYS A 229 -11.43 7.07 12.39
N LEU A 230 -12.60 7.56 12.80
CA LEU A 230 -13.26 8.67 12.11
C LEU A 230 -13.22 9.92 12.96
N ASP A 231 -12.84 11.06 12.35
CA ASP A 231 -12.91 12.35 13.01
C ASP A 231 -14.37 12.82 13.12
N SER A 232 -15.05 12.31 14.16
CA SER A 232 -16.48 12.49 14.38
C SER A 232 -16.81 12.32 15.86
N ALA A 233 -18.09 12.53 16.21
CA ALA A 233 -18.57 12.18 17.54
C ALA A 233 -18.41 10.67 17.83
N PRO A 234 -18.00 10.28 19.04
CA PRO A 234 -17.92 8.89 19.49
C PRO A 234 -19.20 8.09 19.27
N ARG A 235 -19.08 6.83 18.84
CA ARG A 235 -20.21 5.90 18.70
C ARG A 235 -19.80 4.47 19.07
N PRO A 236 -20.72 3.64 19.59
CA PRO A 236 -20.38 2.27 20.00
C PRO A 236 -19.77 1.40 18.89
N LYS A 237 -20.19 1.61 17.64
CA LYS A 237 -19.74 0.85 16.46
C LYS A 237 -18.65 1.55 15.64
N ARG A 238 -18.22 2.77 16.02
CA ARG A 238 -17.26 3.56 15.23
C ARG A 238 -16.37 4.38 16.16
N LEU A 239 -15.08 4.04 16.18
CA LEU A 239 -14.08 4.72 17.01
C LEU A 239 -13.88 6.16 16.54
N ALA A 240 -14.08 7.13 17.44
CA ALA A 240 -13.72 8.51 17.17
C ALA A 240 -12.21 8.72 17.32
N CYS A 241 -11.60 9.56 16.48
CA CYS A 241 -10.16 9.83 16.60
C CYS A 241 -9.78 10.42 17.97
N ARG A 242 -10.68 11.20 18.59
CA ARG A 242 -10.49 11.73 19.96
C ARG A 242 -10.40 10.63 21.03
N GLU A 243 -11.08 9.49 20.85
CA GLU A 243 -10.97 8.32 21.74
C GLU A 243 -9.69 7.52 21.47
N ALA A 244 -9.16 7.57 20.24
CA ALA A 244 -7.94 6.89 19.85
C ALA A 244 -6.66 7.57 20.37
N TYR A 245 -6.66 8.89 20.56
CA TYR A 245 -5.48 9.65 21.02
C TYR A 245 -4.87 9.14 22.33
N PRO A 246 -5.62 9.01 23.45
CA PRO A 246 -5.04 8.52 24.71
C PRO A 246 -4.54 7.07 24.60
N ILE A 247 -5.17 6.25 23.75
CA ILE A 247 -4.74 4.87 23.50
C ILE A 247 -3.39 4.85 22.76
N ALA A 248 -3.26 5.65 21.71
CA ALA A 248 -2.00 5.78 20.98
C ALA A 248 -0.87 6.32 21.86
N GLU A 249 -1.15 7.33 22.70
CA GLU A 249 -0.15 7.86 23.63
C GLU A 249 0.26 6.85 24.70
N ARG A 250 -0.66 6.04 25.22
CA ARG A 250 -0.34 4.91 26.09
C ARG A 250 0.55 3.89 25.38
N PHE A 251 0.23 3.54 24.14
CA PHE A 251 1.02 2.62 23.31
C PHE A 251 2.45 3.14 23.11
N LEU A 252 2.61 4.42 22.74
CA LEU A 252 3.91 5.06 22.53
C LEU A 252 4.78 5.11 23.78
N LYS A 253 4.17 5.33 24.96
CA LYS A 253 4.87 5.33 26.26
C LYS A 253 5.36 3.93 26.66
N ALA A 254 4.71 2.89 26.18
CA ALA A 254 5.06 1.50 26.47
C ALA A 254 6.12 0.94 25.51
N LEU A 255 6.55 1.70 24.49
CA LEU A 255 7.52 1.21 23.51
C LEU A 255 8.90 1.00 24.14
N HIS A 256 9.37 -0.23 24.06
CA HIS A 256 10.70 -0.66 24.50
C HIS A 256 11.43 -1.41 23.38
N VAL A 257 12.75 -1.56 23.52
CA VAL A 257 13.52 -2.39 22.60
C VAL A 257 13.18 -3.86 22.84
N ALA A 258 12.47 -4.48 21.90
CA ALA A 258 12.01 -5.86 21.98
C ALA A 258 12.85 -6.83 21.13
N GLY A 259 13.65 -6.32 20.18
CA GLY A 259 14.53 -7.14 19.36
C GLY A 259 15.00 -6.48 18.07
N GLY A 260 15.18 -7.31 17.04
CA GLY A 260 15.78 -6.94 15.76
C GLY A 260 17.28 -7.18 15.75
N GLN A 261 17.90 -7.07 14.57
CA GLN A 261 19.33 -7.29 14.44
C GLN A 261 19.96 -6.49 13.29
N PRO A 262 21.22 -6.00 13.40
CA PRO A 262 21.92 -5.47 12.25
C PRO A 262 21.96 -6.53 11.16
N GLN A 263 21.63 -6.12 9.94
CA GLN A 263 21.76 -6.94 8.75
C GLN A 263 22.49 -6.15 7.68
N ARG A 264 23.13 -6.86 6.76
CA ARG A 264 23.72 -6.26 5.58
C ARG A 264 22.61 -5.83 4.64
N LEU A 265 22.31 -4.54 4.63
CA LEU A 265 21.50 -3.96 3.56
C LEU A 265 22.29 -4.09 2.24
N PRO A 266 21.67 -4.54 1.14
CA PRO A 266 22.30 -4.53 -0.17
C PRO A 266 22.82 -3.11 -0.47
N PRO A 267 24.04 -2.96 -1.02
CA PRO A 267 24.68 -1.65 -1.20
C PRO A 267 23.93 -0.74 -2.17
N GLU A 268 23.06 -1.29 -3.01
CA GLU A 268 22.18 -0.53 -3.89
C GLU A 268 20.86 -1.30 -4.03
N ILE A 269 19.81 -0.81 -3.38
CA ILE A 269 18.44 -1.22 -3.72
C ILE A 269 18.04 -0.26 -4.83
N THR A 270 18.39 -0.58 -6.07
CA THR A 270 17.79 0.11 -7.21
C THR A 270 16.38 -0.44 -7.34
N PRO A 271 15.32 0.39 -7.25
CA PRO A 271 13.98 -0.06 -7.57
C PRO A 271 14.00 -0.66 -8.97
N VAL A 272 13.60 -1.93 -9.08
CA VAL A 272 13.64 -2.63 -10.37
C VAL A 272 12.57 -2.02 -11.27
N ALA A 273 12.98 -1.54 -12.44
CA ALA A 273 12.05 -1.06 -13.44
C ALA A 273 11.08 -2.19 -13.79
N THR A 274 9.79 -1.90 -13.83
CA THR A 274 8.79 -2.93 -14.08
C THR A 274 8.93 -3.47 -15.51
N GLU A 275 9.04 -4.80 -15.63
CA GLU A 275 9.16 -5.47 -16.92
C GLU A 275 7.89 -5.32 -17.77
N ARG A 276 8.08 -5.04 -19.07
CA ARG A 276 7.01 -4.93 -20.07
C ARG A 276 7.37 -5.72 -21.34
N PRO A 277 6.43 -6.45 -21.95
CA PRO A 277 6.64 -7.08 -23.25
C PRO A 277 7.11 -6.10 -24.32
N VAL A 278 7.81 -6.60 -25.33
CA VAL A 278 8.29 -5.80 -26.48
C VAL A 278 7.24 -5.72 -27.58
N ALA A 279 6.55 -6.83 -27.86
CA ALA A 279 5.51 -6.90 -28.88
C ALA A 279 4.27 -6.13 -28.41
N LEU A 280 3.67 -5.34 -29.30
CA LEU A 280 2.39 -4.69 -29.05
C LEU A 280 1.25 -5.70 -29.17
N ASP A 281 0.28 -5.59 -28.27
CA ASP A 281 -1.01 -6.25 -28.41
C ASP A 281 -1.94 -5.39 -29.28
N ALA A 282 -2.70 -6.01 -30.18
CA ALA A 282 -3.57 -5.29 -31.11
C ALA A 282 -4.84 -4.73 -30.45
N ASP A 283 -5.31 -5.39 -29.39
CA ASP A 283 -6.58 -5.09 -28.75
C ASP A 283 -6.39 -4.27 -27.47
N PHE A 284 -5.36 -4.59 -26.68
CA PHE A 284 -5.14 -3.95 -25.40
C PHE A 284 -4.74 -2.47 -25.56
N SER A 285 -5.63 -1.59 -25.13
CA SER A 285 -5.36 -0.16 -25.03
C SER A 285 -5.81 0.41 -23.70
N PHE A 286 -5.20 1.54 -23.32
CA PHE A 286 -5.48 2.22 -22.07
C PHE A 286 -5.32 3.74 -22.23
N ARG A 287 -6.00 4.51 -21.38
CA ARG A 287 -5.86 5.98 -21.28
C ARG A 287 -4.73 6.33 -20.31
N PRO A 288 -4.09 7.51 -20.42
CA PRO A 288 -3.05 7.94 -19.47
C PRO A 288 -3.53 7.94 -18.01
N ALA A 289 -2.62 7.71 -17.06
CA ALA A 289 -2.94 7.88 -15.63
C ALA A 289 -3.44 9.31 -15.36
N GLY A 290 -4.49 9.44 -14.57
CA GLY A 290 -5.19 10.70 -14.30
C GLY A 290 -6.27 11.08 -15.31
N ASP A 291 -6.33 10.45 -16.49
CA ASP A 291 -7.47 10.60 -17.41
C ASP A 291 -8.66 9.77 -16.90
N ILE A 292 -9.37 10.33 -15.92
CA ILE A 292 -10.61 9.75 -15.37
C ILE A 292 -11.82 10.08 -16.26
N VAL A 293 -12.98 9.48 -16.00
CA VAL A 293 -14.22 9.85 -16.72
C VAL A 293 -14.51 11.35 -16.53
N ALA A 294 -14.90 12.05 -17.59
CA ALA A 294 -15.20 13.47 -17.51
C ALA A 294 -16.26 13.75 -16.43
N ASN A 295 -16.00 14.73 -15.56
CA ASN A 295 -16.84 15.09 -14.41
C ASN A 295 -17.02 14.00 -13.35
N SER A 296 -16.22 12.92 -13.34
CA SER A 296 -16.30 11.87 -12.31
C SER A 296 -15.45 12.15 -11.08
N GLY A 297 -14.52 13.11 -11.13
CA GLY A 297 -13.60 13.38 -10.04
C GLY A 297 -14.23 14.07 -8.83
N ALA A 298 -13.69 13.79 -7.65
CA ALA A 298 -14.15 14.36 -6.39
C ALA A 298 -14.11 15.90 -6.43
N ARG A 299 -15.23 16.54 -6.07
CA ARG A 299 -15.40 18.01 -6.09
C ARG A 299 -15.09 18.65 -7.46
N GLY A 300 -15.33 17.91 -8.55
CA GLY A 300 -15.10 18.39 -9.92
C GLY A 300 -13.63 18.50 -10.32
N GLN A 301 -12.71 18.00 -9.50
CA GLN A 301 -11.28 17.98 -9.83
C GLN A 301 -10.96 16.88 -10.87
N SER A 302 -9.87 17.05 -11.61
CA SER A 302 -9.37 16.01 -12.51
C SER A 302 -8.75 14.85 -11.73
N GLY A 303 -8.41 13.77 -12.43
CA GLY A 303 -7.52 12.75 -11.89
C GLY A 303 -6.11 13.27 -11.66
N ARG A 304 -5.27 12.42 -11.10
CA ARG A 304 -3.86 12.71 -10.87
C ARG A 304 -3.00 11.87 -11.81
N ALA A 305 -2.17 12.55 -12.59
CA ALA A 305 -1.13 11.89 -13.37
C ALA A 305 -0.10 11.24 -12.43
N ASP A 306 0.12 9.95 -12.63
CA ASP A 306 1.12 9.17 -11.93
C ASP A 306 1.58 8.03 -12.86
N ARG A 307 2.77 8.17 -13.45
CA ARG A 307 3.34 7.17 -14.37
C ARG A 307 4.10 6.06 -13.63
N THR A 308 4.04 6.01 -12.29
CA THR A 308 4.85 5.12 -11.48
C THR A 308 4.26 3.71 -11.43
N ALA A 309 5.04 2.71 -11.81
CA ALA A 309 4.74 1.31 -11.53
C ALA A 309 5.45 0.91 -10.23
N TYR A 310 4.68 0.84 -9.13
CA TYR A 310 5.21 0.76 -7.77
C TYR A 310 5.79 -0.60 -7.40
N SER A 311 5.39 -1.66 -8.10
CA SER A 311 5.87 -3.02 -7.84
C SER A 311 5.65 -3.91 -9.06
N GLN A 312 6.55 -4.86 -9.28
CA GLN A 312 6.32 -5.94 -10.22
C GLN A 312 5.44 -6.98 -9.55
N ILE A 313 4.19 -7.11 -10.02
CA ILE A 313 3.18 -8.02 -9.47
C ILE A 313 2.62 -8.96 -10.54
N ARG A 314 2.05 -10.11 -10.15
CA ARG A 314 1.10 -10.80 -11.04
C ARG A 314 -0.25 -10.08 -11.01
N PHE A 315 -0.94 -10.00 -12.15
CA PHE A 315 -2.20 -9.27 -12.27
C PHE A 315 -3.31 -9.93 -11.42
N PRO A 316 -4.16 -9.21 -10.65
CA PRO A 316 -4.99 -9.78 -9.58
C PRO A 316 -6.13 -10.73 -10.01
N LEU A 317 -6.49 -10.79 -11.29
CA LEU A 317 -7.57 -11.63 -11.84
C LEU A 317 -7.06 -12.52 -12.98
N ASP A 318 -7.84 -13.53 -13.36
CA ASP A 318 -7.63 -14.26 -14.61
C ASP A 318 -7.97 -13.36 -15.84
N TRP A 319 -7.33 -13.58 -16.98
CA TRP A 319 -7.63 -12.90 -18.25
C TRP A 319 -8.88 -13.51 -18.93
N PRO A 320 -9.74 -12.71 -19.62
CA PRO A 320 -9.68 -11.26 -19.78
C PRO A 320 -10.19 -10.49 -18.55
N ALA A 321 -9.69 -9.26 -18.35
CA ALA A 321 -10.12 -8.38 -17.27
C ALA A 321 -10.10 -6.91 -17.68
N TYR A 322 -10.84 -6.08 -16.95
CA TYR A 322 -11.06 -4.69 -17.31
C TYR A 322 -11.01 -3.73 -16.12
N VAL A 323 -10.25 -2.65 -16.26
CA VAL A 323 -10.21 -1.54 -15.29
C VAL A 323 -11.19 -0.47 -15.75
N HIS A 324 -12.27 -0.26 -15.00
CA HIS A 324 -13.34 0.69 -15.32
C HIS A 324 -14.03 1.24 -14.08
N SER A 325 -14.57 2.45 -14.19
CA SER A 325 -15.39 3.08 -13.15
C SER A 325 -16.59 2.21 -12.75
N GLN A 326 -16.77 1.97 -11.44
CA GLN A 326 -18.02 1.41 -10.92
C GLN A 326 -19.17 2.42 -10.88
N SER A 327 -18.88 3.72 -10.76
CA SER A 327 -19.90 4.74 -10.45
C SER A 327 -20.46 5.45 -11.66
N PHE A 328 -19.70 5.47 -12.76
CA PHE A 328 -20.03 6.31 -13.91
C PHE A 328 -20.20 5.43 -15.16
N GLY A 329 -21.45 5.04 -15.38
CA GLY A 329 -21.98 4.26 -16.51
C GLY A 329 -23.51 4.26 -16.46
N ARG A 330 -24.22 3.90 -17.55
CA ARG A 330 -25.70 3.87 -17.52
C ARG A 330 -26.19 2.95 -16.38
N ARG A 331 -27.06 3.50 -15.52
CA ARG A 331 -27.50 2.97 -14.21
C ARG A 331 -27.83 1.46 -14.24
N ARG A 332 -27.38 0.74 -13.20
CA ARG A 332 -27.88 -0.59 -12.77
C ARG A 332 -27.83 -1.73 -13.81
N ALA A 333 -26.84 -1.73 -14.70
CA ALA A 333 -26.60 -2.85 -15.63
C ALA A 333 -25.62 -3.92 -15.10
N SER A 334 -25.04 -3.74 -13.91
CA SER A 334 -23.85 -4.47 -13.43
C SER A 334 -24.07 -5.92 -13.00
N ASP A 335 -25.33 -6.37 -12.93
CA ASP A 335 -25.67 -7.75 -12.56
C ASP A 335 -26.04 -8.61 -13.78
N LYS A 336 -25.97 -8.03 -15.00
CA LYS A 336 -26.19 -8.78 -16.24
C LYS A 336 -24.84 -9.18 -16.82
N LEU A 337 -24.68 -10.49 -17.02
CA LEU A 337 -23.47 -11.11 -17.57
C LEU A 337 -23.18 -10.65 -19.01
N ASP A 338 -24.24 -10.27 -19.71
CA ASP A 338 -24.20 -9.79 -21.09
C ASP A 338 -24.33 -8.26 -21.08
N GLN A 339 -23.23 -7.54 -21.41
CA GLN A 339 -23.12 -6.16 -21.96
C GLN A 339 -21.91 -5.32 -21.40
N PRO A 340 -21.64 -4.11 -21.95
CA PRO A 340 -20.57 -3.71 -22.86
C PRO A 340 -19.30 -3.16 -22.15
N TRP A 341 -19.11 -3.43 -20.86
CA TRP A 341 -18.03 -2.86 -20.04
C TRP A 341 -16.76 -3.72 -20.04
N SER A 342 -16.74 -4.76 -20.87
CA SER A 342 -15.59 -5.60 -21.20
C SER A 342 -14.84 -5.06 -22.41
N GLN A 343 -14.49 -3.77 -22.38
CA GLN A 343 -13.89 -3.11 -23.54
C GLN A 343 -12.66 -2.29 -23.18
N TYR A 344 -11.75 -2.19 -24.14
CA TYR A 344 -10.67 -1.22 -24.15
C TYR A 344 -11.17 0.09 -24.80
N PRO A 345 -10.56 1.25 -24.50
CA PRO A 345 -9.41 1.41 -23.62
C PRO A 345 -9.77 1.33 -22.13
N TRP A 346 -8.86 0.80 -21.30
CA TRP A 346 -8.92 0.99 -19.85
C TRP A 346 -8.85 2.47 -19.50
N ARG A 347 -9.44 2.82 -18.36
CA ARG A 347 -9.43 4.18 -17.85
C ARG A 347 -9.25 4.20 -16.34
N ASP A 348 -8.38 5.09 -15.89
CA ASP A 348 -8.10 5.33 -14.48
C ASP A 348 -9.39 5.72 -13.72
N ASN A 349 -9.59 5.20 -12.52
CA ASN A 349 -10.67 5.61 -11.62
C ASN A 349 -10.22 5.96 -10.18
N PHE A 350 -8.93 6.15 -9.92
CA PHE A 350 -8.37 6.36 -8.56
C PHE A 350 -8.87 7.62 -7.84
N CYS A 351 -9.06 8.72 -8.57
CA CYS A 351 -9.54 9.99 -8.01
C CYS A 351 -11.01 10.28 -8.29
N GLU A 352 -11.79 9.26 -8.69
CA GLU A 352 -13.23 9.41 -8.83
C GLU A 352 -13.92 9.74 -7.50
N ALA A 353 -15.06 10.42 -7.59
CA ALA A 353 -15.79 10.95 -6.46
C ALA A 353 -16.23 9.85 -5.51
N ARG A 354 -15.64 9.86 -4.31
CA ARG A 354 -16.08 9.15 -3.12
C ARG A 354 -15.90 10.04 -1.89
N SER A 355 -16.47 9.61 -0.78
CA SER A 355 -16.30 10.24 0.53
C SER A 355 -15.05 9.77 1.29
N PHE A 356 -14.15 9.02 0.64
CA PHE A 356 -12.91 8.54 1.26
C PHE A 356 -11.78 9.53 1.11
N ASN A 357 -11.00 9.70 2.18
CA ASN A 357 -9.80 10.53 2.16
C ASN A 357 -8.70 9.83 1.34
N VAL A 358 -8.14 10.55 0.36
CA VAL A 358 -7.04 10.10 -0.50
C VAL A 358 -6.09 11.28 -0.67
N GLY A 359 -4.97 11.27 0.07
CA GLY A 359 -4.05 12.42 0.09
C GLY A 359 -3.40 12.70 -1.27
N GLN A 360 -3.37 11.70 -2.15
CA GLN A 360 -2.82 11.84 -3.48
C GLN A 360 -3.74 12.62 -4.44
N CYS A 361 -5.06 12.63 -4.24
CA CYS A 361 -5.98 13.33 -5.13
C CYS A 361 -6.06 14.82 -4.79
N ALA A 362 -6.18 15.69 -5.80
CA ALA A 362 -6.17 17.15 -5.61
C ALA A 362 -7.27 17.65 -4.66
N SER A 363 -8.42 16.97 -4.62
CA SER A 363 -9.53 17.32 -3.72
C SER A 363 -9.29 16.88 -2.26
N GLY A 364 -8.29 16.02 -2.01
CA GLY A 364 -8.08 15.27 -0.76
C GLY A 364 -9.00 14.06 -0.59
N PHE A 365 -9.94 13.86 -1.52
CA PHE A 365 -10.89 12.75 -1.56
C PHE A 365 -10.81 12.02 -2.89
N GLY A 366 -11.14 10.73 -2.88
CA GLY A 366 -11.05 9.89 -4.07
C GLY A 366 -11.44 8.45 -3.79
N HIS A 367 -11.24 7.62 -4.80
CA HIS A 367 -11.72 6.25 -4.83
C HIS A 367 -10.86 5.26 -4.02
N GLN A 368 -9.59 5.61 -3.72
CA GLN A 368 -8.59 4.83 -2.96
C GLN A 368 -7.88 3.68 -3.70
N GLY A 369 -8.36 3.28 -4.87
CA GLY A 369 -7.73 2.25 -5.69
C GLY A 369 -8.30 2.17 -7.09
N GLN A 370 -8.30 0.97 -7.66
CA GLN A 370 -8.90 0.69 -8.96
C GLN A 370 -9.99 -0.37 -8.83
N ASP A 371 -11.09 -0.20 -9.56
CA ASP A 371 -12.08 -1.25 -9.75
C ASP A 371 -11.73 -2.11 -10.97
N LEU A 372 -11.71 -3.42 -10.75
CA LEU A 372 -11.41 -4.44 -11.75
C LEU A 372 -12.61 -5.36 -11.93
N ARG A 373 -13.01 -5.55 -13.17
CA ARG A 373 -14.05 -6.49 -13.57
C ARG A 373 -13.43 -7.63 -14.36
N PRO A 374 -13.70 -8.88 -14.00
CA PRO A 374 -13.34 -9.98 -14.87
C PRO A 374 -14.20 -9.92 -16.15
N GLY A 375 -13.64 -10.38 -17.25
CA GLY A 375 -14.30 -10.46 -18.53
C GLY A 375 -15.13 -11.73 -18.70
N ALA A 376 -15.66 -11.90 -19.91
CA ALA A 376 -16.34 -13.14 -20.27
C ALA A 376 -15.39 -14.34 -20.08
N CYS A 377 -15.91 -15.40 -19.48
CA CYS A 377 -15.19 -16.66 -19.33
C CYS A 377 -14.76 -17.16 -20.71
N PRO A 378 -13.45 -17.33 -20.99
CA PRO A 378 -13.01 -17.88 -22.25
C PRO A 378 -13.57 -19.30 -22.38
N VAL A 379 -14.23 -19.57 -23.50
CA VAL A 379 -14.77 -20.91 -23.80
C VAL A 379 -13.56 -21.82 -24.07
N ARG A 380 -13.10 -22.47 -22.98
CA ARG A 380 -12.10 -23.56 -22.86
C ARG A 380 -10.61 -23.17 -22.72
N ARG A 381 -9.97 -23.74 -21.68
CA ARG A 381 -8.77 -24.58 -21.90
C ARG A 381 -8.57 -25.75 -20.94
N ASP A 382 -9.18 -25.81 -19.76
CA ASP A 382 -8.97 -26.95 -18.84
C ASP A 382 -10.27 -27.49 -18.22
N GLY A 383 -10.63 -28.74 -18.56
CA GLY A 383 -11.61 -29.55 -17.81
C GLY A 383 -13.08 -29.41 -18.20
N ALA A 384 -13.89 -30.34 -17.69
CA ALA A 384 -15.32 -30.50 -17.98
C ALA A 384 -16.22 -29.43 -17.35
N ASP A 385 -15.67 -28.55 -16.51
CA ASP A 385 -16.38 -27.42 -15.90
C ASP A 385 -15.86 -26.14 -16.56
N GLY A 386 -16.67 -25.50 -17.41
CA GLY A 386 -16.35 -24.17 -17.92
C GLY A 386 -16.11 -23.18 -16.78
N CYS A 387 -15.38 -22.09 -17.05
CA CYS A 387 -15.26 -20.99 -16.08
C CYS A 387 -16.66 -20.53 -15.66
N ASP A 388 -16.95 -20.59 -14.36
CA ASP A 388 -18.17 -20.05 -13.78
C ASP A 388 -17.98 -18.52 -13.66
N PRO A 389 -18.72 -17.71 -14.43
CA PRO A 389 -18.59 -16.26 -14.38
C PRO A 389 -18.94 -15.70 -12.99
N TRP A 390 -19.69 -16.45 -12.19
CA TRP A 390 -20.03 -16.12 -10.81
C TRP A 390 -18.97 -16.56 -9.78
N ARG A 391 -17.94 -17.32 -10.17
CA ARG A 391 -16.85 -17.80 -9.30
C ARG A 391 -15.45 -17.49 -9.85
N GLN A 392 -15.31 -16.41 -10.61
CA GLN A 392 -14.00 -15.94 -11.07
C GLN A 392 -13.10 -15.60 -9.89
N ARG A 393 -11.91 -16.17 -9.91
CA ARG A 393 -10.99 -16.17 -8.76
C ARG A 393 -10.29 -14.82 -8.61
N VAL A 394 -10.01 -14.47 -7.37
CA VAL A 394 -9.04 -13.46 -6.97
C VAL A 394 -7.83 -14.20 -6.43
N LEU A 395 -6.63 -13.86 -6.87
CA LEU A 395 -5.40 -14.49 -6.39
C LEU A 395 -4.52 -13.47 -5.64
N ALA A 396 -3.50 -13.94 -4.93
CA ALA A 396 -2.47 -13.07 -4.36
C ALA A 396 -1.58 -12.50 -5.47
N VAL A 397 -1.36 -11.18 -5.46
CA VAL A 397 -0.53 -10.50 -6.47
C VAL A 397 0.98 -10.71 -6.28
N ARG A 398 1.39 -11.13 -5.07
CA ARG A 398 2.76 -11.35 -4.62
C ARG A 398 2.79 -12.34 -3.47
N ASP A 399 3.96 -12.94 -3.22
CA ASP A 399 4.29 -13.54 -1.94
C ASP A 399 4.16 -12.50 -0.83
N GLY A 400 3.56 -12.86 0.30
CA GLY A 400 3.39 -11.92 1.41
C GLY A 400 2.66 -12.49 2.61
N VAL A 401 2.44 -11.65 3.61
CA VAL A 401 1.73 -11.98 4.85
C VAL A 401 0.38 -11.26 4.89
N VAL A 402 -0.66 -11.98 5.28
CA VAL A 402 -2.01 -11.44 5.44
C VAL A 402 -2.10 -10.56 6.69
N ILE A 403 -2.67 -9.37 6.51
CA ILE A 403 -3.16 -8.50 7.58
C ILE A 403 -4.67 -8.39 7.41
N ARG A 404 -5.39 -9.13 8.24
CA ARG A 404 -6.85 -9.19 8.30
C ARG A 404 -7.33 -9.83 9.60
N SER A 405 -8.07 -9.08 10.41
CA SER A 405 -8.83 -9.63 11.53
C SER A 405 -10.14 -10.28 11.05
N SER A 406 -10.69 -11.24 11.80
CA SER A 406 -11.94 -11.93 11.42
C SER A 406 -13.06 -10.94 11.12
N LYS A 407 -13.86 -11.25 10.09
CA LYS A 407 -14.97 -10.43 9.57
C LYS A 407 -14.58 -9.07 8.98
N GLN A 408 -13.30 -8.70 8.93
CA GLN A 408 -12.88 -7.51 8.18
C GLN A 408 -13.17 -7.72 6.68
N GLN A 409 -13.68 -6.68 6.03
CA GLN A 409 -14.15 -6.76 4.63
C GLN A 409 -13.02 -6.69 3.61
N ALA A 410 -11.89 -6.13 4.01
CA ALA A 410 -10.71 -6.05 3.18
C ALA A 410 -9.67 -7.07 3.68
N VAL A 411 -8.93 -7.65 2.74
CA VAL A 411 -7.69 -8.36 3.04
C VAL A 411 -6.53 -7.52 2.54
N THR A 412 -5.51 -7.33 3.37
CA THR A 412 -4.25 -6.71 2.97
C THR A 412 -3.17 -7.77 2.90
N ILE A 413 -2.44 -7.82 1.79
CA ILE A 413 -1.20 -8.61 1.66
C ILE A 413 -0.03 -7.65 1.82
N GLN A 414 0.82 -7.92 2.79
CA GLN A 414 2.05 -7.18 3.03
C GLN A 414 3.24 -7.89 2.39
N VAL A 415 4.01 -7.14 1.61
CA VAL A 415 5.31 -7.53 1.11
C VAL A 415 6.38 -6.78 1.89
N ASN A 416 7.23 -7.53 2.57
CA ASN A 416 8.38 -7.02 3.33
C ASN A 416 9.63 -7.77 2.84
N SER A 417 10.22 -7.28 1.74
CA SER A 417 11.36 -7.88 1.05
C SER A 417 12.62 -7.06 1.26
N GLY A 418 13.75 -7.44 0.64
CA GLY A 418 14.96 -6.62 0.65
C GLY A 418 14.86 -5.32 -0.13
N THR A 419 13.82 -5.14 -0.94
CA THR A 419 13.70 -4.01 -1.86
C THR A 419 12.37 -3.27 -1.77
N GLU A 420 11.37 -3.89 -1.12
CA GLU A 420 10.00 -3.37 -1.08
C GLU A 420 9.41 -3.53 0.32
N HIS A 421 8.77 -2.46 0.78
CA HIS A 421 7.87 -2.48 1.94
C HIS A 421 6.50 -1.92 1.54
N ILE A 422 5.66 -2.77 0.96
CA ILE A 422 4.45 -2.38 0.21
C ILE A 422 3.26 -3.26 0.62
N ARG A 423 2.05 -2.69 0.57
CA ARG A 423 0.79 -3.40 0.88
C ARG A 423 -0.16 -3.36 -0.31
N PHE A 424 -0.85 -4.48 -0.52
CA PHE A 424 -1.92 -4.62 -1.53
C PHE A 424 -3.23 -4.96 -0.82
N ARG A 425 -4.27 -4.15 -1.01
CA ARG A 425 -5.58 -4.38 -0.37
C ARG A 425 -6.59 -4.84 -1.42
N TYR A 426 -7.39 -5.84 -1.06
CA TYR A 426 -8.46 -6.39 -1.88
C TYR A 426 -9.76 -6.25 -1.11
N MET A 427 -10.82 -5.74 -1.76
CA MET A 427 -12.13 -5.60 -1.16
C MET A 427 -13.22 -6.29 -1.97
N HIS A 428 -14.43 -6.29 -1.40
CA HIS A 428 -15.68 -6.81 -1.96
C HIS A 428 -15.81 -8.33 -2.08
N MET A 429 -14.79 -9.09 -1.69
CA MET A 429 -14.91 -10.51 -1.39
C MET A 429 -15.77 -10.75 -0.13
N ASN A 430 -16.37 -11.94 0.00
CA ASN A 430 -17.21 -12.26 1.15
C ASN A 430 -16.36 -12.50 2.42
N PRO A 431 -16.55 -11.74 3.52
CA PRO A 431 -15.72 -11.88 4.72
C PRO A 431 -15.87 -13.21 5.44
N THR A 432 -17.05 -13.82 5.40
CA THR A 432 -17.29 -15.15 5.99
C THR A 432 -16.57 -16.23 5.19
N ALA A 433 -16.57 -16.14 3.86
CA ALA A 433 -15.79 -17.05 3.02
C ALA A 433 -14.28 -16.90 3.29
N MET A 434 -13.77 -15.65 3.34
CA MET A 434 -12.37 -15.39 3.68
C MET A 434 -11.97 -15.92 5.06
N ASP A 435 -12.85 -15.82 6.07
CA ASP A 435 -12.64 -16.39 7.40
C ASP A 435 -12.57 -17.93 7.35
N ASN A 436 -13.49 -18.56 6.62
CA ASN A 436 -13.52 -20.02 6.45
C ASN A 436 -12.28 -20.55 5.71
N ASP A 437 -11.74 -19.76 4.78
CA ASP A 437 -10.52 -20.06 4.03
C ASP A 437 -9.25 -19.75 4.84
N GLY A 438 -9.36 -19.28 6.08
CA GLY A 438 -8.23 -18.96 6.95
C GLY A 438 -7.42 -17.74 6.50
N LEU A 439 -8.02 -16.82 5.73
CA LEU A 439 -7.38 -15.59 5.28
C LEU A 439 -7.36 -14.55 6.41
N LEU A 440 -6.57 -14.83 7.44
CA LEU A 440 -6.45 -14.09 8.70
C LEU A 440 -4.99 -13.66 8.95
N ASN A 441 -4.81 -12.75 9.91
CA ASN A 441 -3.51 -12.23 10.36
C ASN A 441 -2.43 -13.33 10.43
N GLY A 442 -1.30 -13.09 9.76
CA GLY A 442 -0.11 -13.93 9.85
C GLY A 442 -0.06 -15.07 8.84
N ARG A 443 -1.15 -15.36 8.10
CA ARG A 443 -1.09 -16.34 7.01
C ARG A 443 -0.11 -15.88 5.94
N ALA A 444 0.89 -16.72 5.65
CA ALA A 444 1.75 -16.54 4.49
C ALA A 444 1.00 -16.98 3.22
N LEU A 445 1.16 -16.20 2.16
CA LEU A 445 0.60 -16.47 0.83
C LEU A 445 1.73 -16.56 -0.20
N ARG A 446 1.50 -17.33 -1.26
CA ARG A 446 2.34 -17.32 -2.45
C ARG A 446 1.70 -16.50 -3.56
N GLU A 447 2.52 -15.88 -4.40
CA GLU A 447 2.07 -15.25 -5.63
C GLU A 447 1.22 -16.24 -6.46
N SER A 448 0.11 -15.76 -7.01
CA SER A 448 -0.89 -16.54 -7.75
C SER A 448 -1.74 -17.52 -6.93
N GLU A 449 -1.57 -17.61 -5.60
CA GLU A 449 -2.46 -18.40 -4.74
C GLU A 449 -3.89 -17.82 -4.75
N PRO A 450 -4.94 -18.61 -5.02
CA PRO A 450 -6.32 -18.14 -4.90
C PRO A 450 -6.66 -17.70 -3.47
N ILE A 451 -7.17 -16.47 -3.31
CA ILE A 451 -7.53 -15.87 -2.01
C ILE A 451 -9.02 -15.54 -1.88
N GLY A 452 -9.82 -15.87 -2.91
CA GLY A 452 -11.25 -15.70 -2.91
C GLY A 452 -11.81 -15.59 -4.32
N VAL A 453 -13.00 -14.99 -4.43
CA VAL A 453 -13.71 -14.79 -5.70
C VAL A 453 -14.23 -13.37 -5.81
N VAL A 454 -14.31 -12.88 -7.05
CA VAL A 454 -14.92 -11.57 -7.35
C VAL A 454 -16.37 -11.60 -6.87
N SER A 455 -16.74 -10.59 -6.09
CA SER A 455 -18.04 -10.52 -5.44
C SER A 455 -18.50 -9.07 -5.32
N ASN A 456 -19.54 -8.82 -4.53
CA ASN A 456 -20.25 -7.55 -4.42
C ASN A 456 -20.57 -7.19 -2.96
N TYR A 457 -19.76 -7.68 -2.03
CA TYR A 457 -19.95 -7.44 -0.61
C TYR A 457 -19.57 -6.00 -0.24
N LEU A 458 -20.47 -5.28 0.43
CA LEU A 458 -20.16 -4.01 1.08
C LEU A 458 -21.11 -3.87 2.26
N ASP A 459 -20.57 -4.04 3.47
CA ASP A 459 -21.30 -4.16 4.75
C ASP A 459 -22.24 -5.37 4.85
N HIS A 460 -22.95 -5.70 3.77
CA HIS A 460 -23.79 -6.87 3.58
C HIS A 460 -23.61 -7.44 2.15
N PRO A 461 -24.08 -8.68 1.88
CA PRO A 461 -24.13 -9.21 0.51
C PRO A 461 -24.93 -8.29 -0.42
N ASN A 462 -24.49 -8.14 -1.68
CA ASN A 462 -25.09 -7.23 -2.67
C ASN A 462 -25.09 -5.74 -2.25
N GLY A 463 -24.17 -5.32 -1.38
CA GLY A 463 -24.05 -3.90 -0.97
C GLY A 463 -23.41 -3.01 -2.04
N THR A 464 -22.73 -3.60 -3.02
CA THR A 464 -22.16 -2.89 -4.18
C THR A 464 -22.38 -3.70 -5.47
N THR A 465 -21.78 -3.29 -6.57
CA THR A 465 -21.79 -4.06 -7.83
C THR A 465 -20.72 -5.16 -7.79
N ARG A 466 -20.81 -6.18 -8.65
CA ARG A 466 -19.77 -7.23 -8.73
C ARG A 466 -18.47 -6.71 -9.36
N HIS A 467 -17.39 -6.65 -8.57
CA HIS A 467 -16.05 -6.26 -8.99
C HIS A 467 -15.02 -6.58 -7.89
N LEU A 468 -13.74 -6.55 -8.24
CA LEU A 468 -12.65 -6.47 -7.27
C LEU A 468 -12.24 -5.00 -7.13
N HIS A 469 -12.21 -4.48 -5.92
CA HIS A 469 -11.55 -3.20 -5.63
C HIS A 469 -10.14 -3.50 -5.11
N PHE A 470 -9.14 -2.93 -5.78
CA PHE A 470 -7.73 -3.22 -5.55
C PHE A 470 -6.93 -1.95 -5.28
N ASP A 471 -6.22 -1.94 -4.16
CA ASP A 471 -5.46 -0.78 -3.69
C ASP A 471 -3.98 -1.11 -3.47
N VAL A 472 -3.15 -0.07 -3.51
CA VAL A 472 -1.74 -0.13 -3.14
C VAL A 472 -1.45 0.91 -2.06
N GLN A 473 -0.71 0.50 -1.03
CA GLN A 473 -0.13 1.42 -0.05
C GLN A 473 1.39 1.32 0.02
N LEU A 474 2.03 2.47 0.14
CA LEU A 474 3.46 2.58 0.35
C LEU A 474 3.76 3.11 1.73
N PHE A 475 4.80 2.58 2.39
CA PHE A 475 5.27 3.13 3.65
C PHE A 475 6.13 4.37 3.42
N THR A 476 5.67 5.51 3.93
CA THR A 476 6.40 6.79 3.92
C THR A 476 6.76 7.19 5.35
N ARG A 477 7.46 8.33 5.52
CA ARG A 477 7.69 8.90 6.87
C ARG A 477 6.40 9.28 7.61
N ASP A 478 5.26 9.33 6.92
CA ASP A 478 3.92 9.59 7.49
C ASP A 478 3.03 8.34 7.55
N GLY A 479 3.62 7.17 7.30
CA GLY A 479 2.97 5.86 7.37
C GLY A 479 2.51 5.37 6.01
N TRP A 480 1.57 4.41 6.03
CA TRP A 480 1.00 3.81 4.83
C TRP A 480 0.12 4.80 4.06
N ILE A 481 0.49 5.13 2.82
CA ILE A 481 -0.22 6.11 1.98
C ILE A 481 -0.80 5.40 0.76
N TRP A 482 -2.08 5.65 0.46
CA TRP A 482 -2.71 5.17 -0.78
C TRP A 482 -2.06 5.81 -2.00
N VAL A 483 -1.67 4.99 -2.99
CA VAL A 483 -1.15 5.46 -4.28
C VAL A 483 -1.93 4.82 -5.43
N ASN A 484 -1.86 5.42 -6.62
CA ASN A 484 -2.63 4.96 -7.76
C ASN A 484 -2.05 3.64 -8.31
N PRO A 485 -2.78 2.51 -8.27
CA PRO A 485 -2.23 1.24 -8.74
C PRO A 485 -2.36 1.07 -10.27
N TYR A 486 -2.93 2.03 -11.00
CA TYR A 486 -3.27 1.91 -12.42
C TYR A 486 -2.09 1.48 -13.32
N MET A 487 -0.95 2.15 -13.23
CA MET A 487 0.22 1.81 -14.03
C MET A 487 0.84 0.46 -13.64
N THR A 488 0.76 0.12 -12.35
CA THR A 488 1.18 -1.19 -11.84
C THR A 488 0.31 -2.30 -12.42
N LEU A 489 -1.01 -2.09 -12.49
CA LEU A 489 -1.98 -3.01 -13.08
C LEU A 489 -1.81 -3.15 -14.59
N ILE A 490 -1.58 -2.06 -15.32
CA ILE A 490 -1.28 -2.11 -16.77
C ILE A 490 -0.07 -3.01 -17.00
N ALA A 491 1.06 -2.73 -16.34
CA ALA A 491 2.28 -3.52 -16.53
C ALA A 491 2.07 -5.01 -16.21
N ALA A 492 1.34 -5.30 -15.14
CA ALA A 492 1.00 -6.67 -14.76
C ALA A 492 0.11 -7.37 -15.78
N TYR A 493 -0.84 -6.65 -16.37
CA TYR A 493 -1.72 -7.18 -17.41
C TYR A 493 -0.98 -7.42 -18.73
N GLU A 494 -0.09 -6.51 -19.13
CA GLU A 494 0.76 -6.71 -20.30
C GLU A 494 1.58 -7.99 -20.19
N ARG A 495 2.18 -8.25 -19.02
CA ARG A 495 2.87 -9.51 -18.75
C ARG A 495 1.94 -10.72 -18.79
N LEU A 496 0.73 -10.60 -18.24
CA LEU A 496 -0.27 -11.68 -18.24
C LEU A 496 -0.67 -12.10 -19.66
N ILE A 497 -0.85 -11.13 -20.57
CA ILE A 497 -1.24 -11.39 -21.97
C ILE A 497 -0.05 -11.57 -22.92
N GLY A 498 1.18 -11.34 -22.45
CA GLY A 498 2.40 -11.41 -23.25
C GLY A 498 2.54 -10.28 -24.30
N GLY A 499 1.75 -9.21 -24.18
CA GLY A 499 1.66 -8.13 -25.17
C GLY A 499 1.56 -6.75 -24.52
N ARG A 500 2.30 -5.78 -25.05
CA ARG A 500 2.34 -4.40 -24.60
C ARG A 500 1.09 -3.65 -25.06
N GLY A 501 0.42 -2.97 -24.15
CA GLY A 501 -0.76 -2.18 -24.46
C GLY A 501 -0.40 -0.84 -25.12
N ARG A 502 -1.34 -0.30 -25.88
CA ARG A 502 -1.22 1.03 -26.48
C ARG A 502 -1.90 2.10 -25.61
N GLU A 503 -1.13 3.09 -25.16
CA GLU A 503 -1.66 4.31 -24.53
C GLU A 503 -2.42 5.15 -25.58
N ILE A 504 -3.62 5.65 -25.28
CA ILE A 504 -4.47 6.45 -26.18
C ILE A 504 -4.87 7.78 -25.53
N GLY A 505 -4.50 8.91 -26.16
CA GLY A 505 -4.53 10.30 -25.63
C GLY A 505 -3.19 10.64 -24.95
N MET A 506 -2.60 11.85 -24.89
CA MET A 506 -2.93 13.24 -25.27
C MET A 506 -2.24 13.73 -26.57
N ASP A 507 -1.58 12.88 -27.35
CA ASP A 507 -0.87 13.25 -28.58
C ASP A 507 -1.55 12.74 -29.87
N MET A 508 -2.70 13.32 -30.22
CA MET A 508 -3.26 13.27 -31.58
C MET A 508 -3.65 14.68 -32.05
N VAL A 509 -2.76 15.66 -31.83
CA VAL A 509 -2.78 16.97 -32.52
C VAL A 509 -1.36 17.33 -32.95
N SER A 510 -0.68 16.44 -33.67
CA SER A 510 0.56 16.77 -34.39
C SER A 510 0.92 15.74 -35.45
N SER A 511 -0.01 15.36 -36.32
CA SER A 511 0.33 14.87 -37.68
C SER A 511 -0.92 14.52 -38.48
N SER A 512 -1.42 15.49 -39.24
CA SER A 512 -1.90 15.33 -40.63
C SER A 512 -2.75 16.53 -41.03
N VAL A 513 -2.11 17.69 -41.23
CA VAL A 513 -2.65 18.64 -42.21
C VAL A 513 -2.00 18.26 -43.54
N ALA A 514 -2.67 17.38 -44.28
CA ALA A 514 -2.46 17.33 -45.73
C ALA A 514 -3.04 18.64 -46.31
N PRO A 515 -2.33 19.34 -47.21
CA PRO A 515 -2.86 20.56 -47.81
C PRO A 515 -4.00 20.18 -48.77
N VAL A 516 -5.23 20.51 -48.38
CA VAL A 516 -6.39 20.40 -49.28
C VAL A 516 -6.32 21.56 -50.27
N THR A 517 -6.03 21.21 -51.52
CA THR A 517 -6.16 22.08 -52.68
C THR A 517 -7.59 22.57 -52.83
N THR A 518 -7.70 23.89 -52.99
CA THR A 518 -8.89 24.68 -53.30
C THR A 518 -9.65 24.16 -54.52
N GLY A 519 -10.93 23.89 -54.35
CA GLY A 519 -11.92 23.74 -55.43
C GLY A 519 -13.21 24.48 -55.05
N THR A 520 -13.65 25.35 -55.94
CA THR A 520 -14.63 26.43 -55.72
C THR A 520 -16.08 26.03 -56.06
N LEU A 521 -17.04 26.56 -55.26
CA LEU A 521 -18.47 26.91 -55.53
C LEU A 521 -19.55 25.79 -55.60
N PRO A 522 -20.87 26.09 -55.40
CA PRO A 522 -21.57 27.34 -55.01
C PRO A 522 -22.55 27.21 -53.80
N PRO A 523 -23.21 28.30 -53.33
CA PRO A 523 -24.02 28.29 -52.10
C PRO A 523 -25.48 27.95 -52.35
N ALA A 524 -26.15 27.34 -51.37
CA ALA A 524 -27.61 27.23 -51.33
C ALA A 524 -28.16 27.35 -49.89
N ALA A 525 -28.89 28.46 -49.70
CA ALA A 525 -30.07 28.72 -48.86
C ALA A 525 -30.27 28.01 -47.50
N GLY A 526 -30.47 28.83 -46.46
CA GLY A 526 -31.20 28.43 -45.23
C GLY A 526 -32.69 28.14 -45.52
N PRO A 527 -33.51 27.79 -44.49
CA PRO A 527 -33.79 28.74 -43.41
C PRO A 527 -34.07 28.16 -42.00
N GLN A 528 -34.08 29.12 -41.07
CA GLN A 528 -34.93 29.31 -39.89
C GLN A 528 -35.01 28.30 -38.71
N ALA A 529 -34.53 28.86 -37.59
CA ALA A 529 -35.01 28.75 -36.22
C ALA A 529 -36.51 28.42 -36.05
N ASP A 530 -36.79 27.60 -35.05
CA ASP A 530 -37.93 27.81 -34.17
C ASP A 530 -37.53 27.56 -32.71
N ALA A 531 -37.85 28.56 -31.89
CA ALA A 531 -37.79 28.54 -30.45
C ALA A 531 -39.17 28.14 -29.92
N ALA A 532 -39.23 27.33 -28.86
CA ALA A 532 -39.97 27.65 -27.64
C ALA A 532 -40.17 26.43 -26.72
N ALA A 533 -40.19 26.77 -25.44
CA ALA A 533 -41.08 26.28 -24.38
C ALA A 533 -40.41 25.49 -23.27
N ALA A 534 -40.02 26.28 -22.26
CA ALA A 534 -39.87 25.88 -20.87
C ALA A 534 -41.11 25.17 -20.32
N ARG A 535 -40.90 24.15 -19.47
CA ARG A 535 -41.80 23.82 -18.36
C ARG A 535 -40.98 23.29 -17.17
N THR A 536 -41.16 24.00 -16.07
CA THR A 536 -40.70 23.76 -14.70
C THR A 536 -41.53 22.66 -13.99
N PRO A 537 -41.13 22.21 -12.78
CA PRO A 537 -41.31 20.85 -12.29
C PRO A 537 -42.53 20.65 -11.39
N ASN A 538 -42.88 19.38 -11.20
CA ASN A 538 -43.49 18.83 -9.99
C ASN A 538 -42.72 17.57 -9.58
#